data_AF-A0A9D5Q5W0-F1
#
_entry.id   AF-A0A9D5Q5W0-F1
#
_cell.length_a   1.000
_cell.length_b   1.000
_cell.length_c   1.000
_cell.angle_alpha   90.00
_cell.angle_beta   90.00
_cell.angle_gamma   90.00
#
_symmetry.space_group_name_H-M   'P 1'
#
loop_
_entity.id
_entity.type
_entity.pdbx_description
1 polymer ?
#
loop_
_entity_poly.entity_id
_entity_poly.type
_entity_poly.pdbx_seq_one_letter_code
_entity_poly.pdbx_strand_id
1 'polypeptide(L)'
;MKETDRKFDSEIVRAISETNIYIHKKNCRQLRLLNINELKKFSHQIKVSNFSEEFIGKLWQLGFIQADCILSSVPLPNEDFIEFGKEDDTFLYADERGIQGVGEDFYKTLTELERLSDDIRLLFHPFRCYTLYHLNKMITLSVLVISFSCPENREKLISNIDSLTQRMLTPQTKELFKYWNNLVSLCVISESSVHRLIYHKVRWHNNFEDDYESMLKKLQELQPMISSLFEQIGEDAIETYRRELCQQAEEIDPNKNLHLIIRLINATQREQLKGSIAATMLFLSMAETLRRNLERTFNKEYPEEDECGFGTVFPEAKIELQGSRRVLDENRIVVNQFLRRFGLDYGIRVNIYVEGDTEFAALKTEFAENSSILVINLKGAFVEKNGKGVAFRESLRNDLKSKAFSLIVFDREQYPDPSNNFRAVKQAAKNDEICGRFFVAKPDFEMENFTIPELAQITLQIVEENGITGLHPSDIEEVAKDAETGKEFFKSLRTLSPDLTRIDKGEKWGQYLMSYAKSHPRSKEFGNEKDRLINQITALAYHCCASSYEVTRKNYKIDPDTGKLLKR
;
A
#
# COMPACT_ATOMS: atom_id res chain seq x y z
N MET A 1 -12.66 0.62 -27.97
CA MET A 1 -11.48 1.28 -28.56
C MET A 1 -11.63 1.22 -30.06
N LYS A 2 -11.47 2.33 -30.78
CA LYS A 2 -11.44 2.29 -32.24
C LYS A 2 -10.06 1.79 -32.66
N GLU A 3 -10.00 1.03 -33.74
CA GLU A 3 -8.78 0.43 -34.30
C GLU A 3 -7.73 1.51 -34.67
N THR A 4 -8.16 2.75 -34.84
CA THR A 4 -7.35 3.95 -35.09
C THR A 4 -6.44 4.35 -33.93
N ASP A 5 -6.78 4.00 -32.69
CA ASP A 5 -6.08 4.49 -31.48
C ASP A 5 -4.85 3.62 -31.11
N ARG A 6 -4.54 2.58 -31.89
CA ARG A 6 -3.50 1.56 -31.60
C ARG A 6 -2.27 1.61 -32.52
N LYS A 7 -2.15 2.61 -33.40
CA LYS A 7 -1.08 2.62 -34.39
C LYS A 7 0.09 3.50 -33.97
N PHE A 8 1.24 2.87 -33.79
CA PHE A 8 2.53 3.57 -33.80
C PHE A 8 2.93 3.81 -35.26
N ASP A 9 3.29 5.05 -35.59
CA ASP A 9 3.91 5.38 -36.88
C ASP A 9 5.26 4.65 -37.01
N SER A 10 5.61 4.20 -38.22
CA SER A 10 6.94 3.69 -38.54
C SER A 10 8.08 4.62 -38.12
N GLU A 11 7.92 5.93 -38.25
CA GLU A 11 8.94 6.90 -37.83
C GLU A 11 9.14 6.88 -36.31
N ILE A 12 8.04 6.78 -35.55
CA ILE A 12 8.05 6.67 -34.09
C ILE A 12 8.71 5.36 -33.66
N VAL A 13 8.35 4.23 -34.30
CA VAL A 13 8.95 2.92 -33.99
C VAL A 13 10.46 2.97 -34.18
N ARG A 14 10.92 3.53 -35.30
CA ARG A 14 12.35 3.68 -35.58
C ARG A 14 13.05 4.55 -34.54
N ALA A 15 12.46 5.68 -34.17
CA ALA A 15 13.04 6.57 -33.16
C ALA A 15 13.07 5.92 -31.76
N ILE A 16 12.10 5.06 -31.43
CA ILE A 16 12.13 4.23 -30.21
C ILE A 16 13.31 3.26 -30.26
N SER A 17 13.54 2.56 -31.38
CA SER A 17 14.65 1.63 -31.54
C SER A 17 16.01 2.33 -31.43
N GLU A 18 16.18 3.46 -32.11
CA GLU A 18 17.38 4.29 -32.05
C GLU A 18 17.67 4.74 -30.61
N THR A 19 16.63 5.18 -29.89
CA THR A 19 16.74 5.57 -28.47
C THR A 19 17.11 4.38 -27.58
N ASN A 20 16.51 3.21 -27.81
CA ASN A 20 16.82 2.00 -27.05
C ASN A 20 18.29 1.59 -27.22
N ILE A 21 18.83 1.68 -28.43
CA ILE A 21 20.25 1.39 -28.66
C ILE A 21 21.15 2.45 -28.05
N TYR A 22 20.79 3.73 -28.14
CA TYR A 22 21.52 4.79 -27.47
C TYR A 22 21.64 4.51 -25.96
N ILE A 23 20.54 4.11 -25.30
CA ILE A 23 20.53 3.70 -23.89
C ILE A 23 21.48 2.54 -23.63
N HIS A 24 21.56 1.56 -24.54
CA HIS A 24 22.50 0.45 -24.42
C HIS A 24 23.95 0.92 -24.48
N LYS A 25 24.33 1.61 -25.56
CA LYS A 25 25.71 2.09 -25.79
C LYS A 25 26.22 3.04 -24.72
N LYS A 26 25.33 3.84 -24.13
CA LYS A 26 25.67 4.77 -23.05
C LYS A 26 25.68 4.14 -21.66
N ASN A 27 25.44 2.82 -21.55
CA ASN A 27 25.29 2.10 -20.28
C ASN A 27 24.22 2.72 -19.37
N CYS A 28 23.17 3.31 -19.95
CA CYS A 28 22.12 4.00 -19.20
C CYS A 28 21.04 3.07 -18.63
N ARG A 29 21.07 1.79 -18.98
CA ARG A 29 19.99 0.86 -18.64
C ARG A 29 19.95 0.56 -17.16
N GLN A 30 18.76 0.73 -16.55
CA GLN A 30 18.59 0.57 -15.11
C GLN A 30 18.05 -0.83 -14.72
N LEU A 31 17.32 -1.48 -15.62
CA LEU A 31 16.99 -2.90 -15.53
C LEU A 31 17.90 -3.74 -16.42
N ARG A 32 18.38 -4.86 -15.87
CA ARG A 32 19.27 -5.79 -16.57
C ARG A 32 18.50 -6.50 -17.68
N LEU A 33 19.08 -6.55 -18.88
CA LEU A 33 18.58 -7.39 -19.96
C LEU A 33 18.78 -8.87 -19.62
N LEU A 34 17.82 -9.68 -20.04
CA LEU A 34 17.73 -11.11 -19.80
C LEU A 34 18.03 -11.85 -21.12
N ASN A 35 18.88 -12.87 -21.08
CA ASN A 35 18.93 -13.81 -22.20
C ASN A 35 17.67 -14.70 -22.25
N ILE A 36 17.51 -15.54 -23.27
CA ILE A 36 16.32 -16.39 -23.45
C ILE A 36 16.05 -17.27 -22.20
N ASN A 37 17.08 -17.93 -21.66
CA ASN A 37 16.95 -18.77 -20.47
C ASN A 37 16.57 -17.96 -19.21
N GLU A 38 17.11 -16.76 -19.07
CA GLU A 38 16.77 -15.85 -17.97
C GLU A 38 15.35 -15.31 -18.11
N LEU A 39 14.91 -14.95 -19.32
CA LEU A 39 13.54 -14.52 -19.60
C LEU A 39 12.54 -15.64 -19.29
N LYS A 40 12.85 -16.89 -19.68
CA LYS A 40 12.08 -18.09 -19.30
C LYS A 40 11.95 -18.19 -17.78
N LYS A 41 13.09 -18.18 -17.07
CA LYS A 41 13.10 -18.32 -15.60
C LYS A 41 12.29 -17.21 -14.93
N PHE A 42 12.46 -15.98 -15.41
CA PHE A 42 11.75 -14.82 -14.90
C PHE A 42 10.24 -14.94 -15.17
N SER A 43 9.83 -15.23 -16.41
CA SER A 43 8.42 -15.35 -16.79
C SER A 43 7.69 -16.47 -16.03
N HIS A 44 8.38 -17.58 -15.76
CA HIS A 44 7.88 -18.68 -14.92
C HIS A 44 7.75 -18.23 -13.46
N GLN A 45 8.78 -17.57 -12.92
CA GLN A 45 8.79 -17.07 -11.54
C GLN A 45 7.62 -16.12 -11.28
N ILE A 46 7.32 -15.24 -12.24
CA ILE A 46 6.23 -14.26 -12.12
C ILE A 46 4.89 -14.75 -12.71
N LYS A 47 4.81 -16.04 -13.10
CA LYS A 47 3.58 -16.72 -13.57
C LYS A 47 2.87 -16.08 -14.77
N VAL A 48 3.60 -15.44 -15.67
CA VAL A 48 3.03 -14.87 -16.92
C VAL A 48 3.07 -15.86 -18.09
N SER A 49 4.03 -16.78 -18.11
CA SER A 49 4.06 -17.89 -19.08
C SER A 49 4.81 -19.09 -18.52
N ASN A 50 4.59 -20.26 -19.14
CA ASN A 50 5.30 -21.52 -18.87
C ASN A 50 6.14 -21.98 -20.08
N PHE A 51 6.44 -21.07 -21.01
CA PHE A 51 7.13 -21.38 -22.26
C PHE A 51 8.55 -21.90 -22.05
N SER A 52 8.98 -22.83 -22.91
CA SER A 52 10.37 -23.32 -22.93
C SER A 52 11.31 -22.29 -23.56
N GLU A 53 12.61 -22.47 -23.35
CA GLU A 53 13.65 -21.63 -23.97
C GLU A 53 13.59 -21.73 -25.50
N GLU A 54 13.48 -22.96 -26.02
CA GLU A 54 13.31 -23.24 -27.44
C GLU A 54 12.06 -22.54 -28.01
N PHE A 55 10.93 -22.61 -27.29
CA PHE A 55 9.70 -21.99 -27.73
C PHE A 55 9.82 -20.47 -27.80
N ILE A 56 10.47 -19.83 -26.80
CA ILE A 56 10.74 -18.38 -26.84
C ILE A 56 11.63 -18.02 -28.03
N GLY A 57 12.68 -18.81 -28.31
CA GLY A 57 13.53 -18.62 -29.49
C GLY A 57 12.74 -18.69 -30.80
N LYS A 58 11.83 -19.66 -30.92
CA LYS A 58 10.97 -19.82 -32.10
C LYS A 58 9.94 -18.70 -32.24
N LEU A 59 9.36 -18.23 -31.14
CA LEU A 59 8.49 -17.05 -31.13
C LEU A 59 9.25 -15.81 -31.61
N TRP A 60 10.52 -15.67 -31.22
CA TRP A 60 11.38 -14.61 -31.73
C TRP A 60 11.66 -14.79 -33.22
N GLN A 61 12.01 -15.99 -33.69
CA GLN A 61 12.25 -16.24 -35.13
C GLN A 61 11.04 -15.86 -36.00
N LEU A 62 9.83 -16.09 -35.51
CA LEU A 62 8.58 -15.74 -36.19
C LEU A 62 8.13 -14.28 -35.99
N GLY A 63 8.82 -13.50 -35.16
CA GLY A 63 8.50 -12.08 -34.92
C GLY A 63 7.35 -11.82 -33.93
N PHE A 64 6.92 -12.83 -33.14
CA PHE A 64 5.89 -12.62 -32.09
C PHE A 64 6.43 -11.85 -30.88
N ILE A 65 7.73 -11.95 -30.62
CA ILE A 65 8.43 -11.20 -29.57
C ILE A 65 9.70 -10.60 -30.15
N GLN A 66 9.91 -9.31 -29.88
CA GLN A 66 11.12 -8.60 -30.29
C GLN A 66 12.17 -8.64 -29.17
N ALA A 67 13.44 -8.80 -29.56
CA ALA A 67 14.57 -8.61 -28.66
C ALA A 67 14.90 -7.11 -28.52
N ASP A 68 15.27 -6.68 -27.32
CA ASP A 68 15.67 -5.29 -27.08
C ASP A 68 17.12 -5.02 -27.49
N CYS A 69 17.93 -6.07 -27.65
CA CYS A 69 19.24 -6.03 -28.27
C CYS A 69 19.58 -7.43 -28.80
N ILE A 70 20.14 -7.49 -30.00
CA ILE A 70 20.66 -8.72 -30.61
C ILE A 70 22.16 -8.57 -30.76
N LEU A 71 22.88 -9.56 -30.26
CA LEU A 71 24.33 -9.69 -30.41
C LEU A 71 24.60 -10.83 -31.39
N SER A 72 25.42 -10.60 -32.42
CA SER A 72 25.76 -11.62 -33.40
C SER A 72 27.25 -11.63 -33.72
N SER A 73 27.89 -12.80 -33.76
CA SER A 73 29.28 -12.94 -34.24
C SER A 73 29.40 -12.78 -35.77
N VAL A 74 28.28 -12.92 -36.48
CA VAL A 74 28.19 -12.82 -37.94
C VAL A 74 27.21 -11.73 -38.36
N PRO A 75 27.44 -11.05 -39.50
CA PRO A 75 26.47 -10.11 -40.03
C PRO A 75 25.11 -10.76 -40.29
N LEU A 76 24.02 -10.13 -39.84
CA LEU A 76 22.67 -10.60 -40.11
C LEU A 76 22.16 -9.99 -41.44
N PRO A 77 21.71 -10.81 -42.41
CA PRO A 77 21.40 -10.34 -43.76
C PRO A 77 20.01 -9.68 -43.94
N ASN A 78 19.19 -9.59 -42.88
CA ASN A 78 17.81 -9.14 -42.98
C ASN A 78 17.69 -7.62 -42.76
N GLU A 79 17.00 -6.92 -43.66
CA GLU A 79 16.74 -5.46 -43.60
C GLU A 79 15.95 -5.04 -42.34
N ASP A 80 15.21 -5.96 -41.73
CA ASP A 80 14.47 -5.71 -40.48
C ASP A 80 15.37 -5.74 -39.21
N PHE A 81 16.65 -6.09 -39.36
CA PHE A 81 17.65 -5.91 -38.32
C PHE A 81 18.44 -4.64 -38.61
N ILE A 82 18.21 -3.61 -37.79
CA ILE A 82 18.97 -2.38 -37.94
C ILE A 82 20.31 -2.57 -37.23
N GLU A 83 21.40 -2.60 -38.00
CA GLU A 83 22.76 -2.62 -37.45
C GLU A 83 23.10 -1.25 -36.88
N PHE A 84 23.54 -1.22 -35.62
CA PHE A 84 23.96 0.01 -34.97
C PHE A 84 25.47 0.10 -34.75
N GLY A 85 26.20 -1.00 -34.97
CA GLY A 85 27.64 -1.03 -34.93
C GLY A 85 28.18 -2.35 -34.40
N LYS A 86 29.45 -2.32 -34.05
CA LYS A 86 30.22 -3.48 -33.62
C LYS A 86 30.92 -3.17 -32.30
N GLU A 87 30.78 -4.03 -31.30
CA GLU A 87 31.60 -4.04 -30.09
C GLU A 87 32.52 -5.25 -30.18
N ASP A 88 33.83 -5.01 -30.23
CA ASP A 88 34.87 -6.01 -30.50
C ASP A 88 34.58 -6.78 -31.81
N ASP A 89 34.27 -8.07 -31.69
CA ASP A 89 33.92 -8.98 -32.78
C ASP A 89 32.42 -9.32 -32.84
N THR A 90 31.59 -8.56 -32.13
CA THR A 90 30.13 -8.78 -32.07
C THR A 90 29.38 -7.61 -32.67
N PHE A 91 28.49 -7.90 -33.61
CA PHE A 91 27.56 -6.95 -34.20
C PHE A 91 26.36 -6.73 -33.28
N LEU A 92 25.91 -5.47 -33.17
CA LEU A 92 24.75 -5.06 -32.38
C LEU A 92 23.60 -4.64 -33.29
N TYR A 93 22.45 -5.30 -33.12
CA TYR A 93 21.23 -4.99 -33.87
C TYR A 93 20.06 -4.62 -32.95
N ALA A 94 19.18 -3.74 -33.44
CA ALA A 94 17.81 -3.65 -32.94
C ALA A 94 16.89 -4.57 -33.75
N ASP A 95 15.84 -5.05 -33.10
CA ASP A 95 14.86 -5.96 -33.69
C ASP A 95 13.57 -5.20 -34.06
N GLU A 96 13.41 -4.89 -35.34
CA GLU A 96 12.19 -4.25 -35.86
C GLU A 96 11.30 -5.20 -36.63
N ARG A 97 11.60 -6.51 -36.59
CA ARG A 97 10.87 -7.50 -37.36
C ARG A 97 9.38 -7.49 -37.03
N GLY A 98 8.58 -7.54 -38.09
CA GLY A 98 7.19 -7.94 -38.00
C GLY A 98 7.04 -9.45 -37.93
N ILE A 99 5.81 -9.92 -37.78
CA ILE A 99 5.52 -11.36 -37.83
C ILE A 99 5.72 -11.86 -39.27
N GLN A 100 6.66 -12.79 -39.44
CA GLN A 100 7.07 -13.33 -40.73
C GLN A 100 7.04 -14.86 -40.75
N GLY A 101 6.96 -15.43 -41.95
CA GLY A 101 7.19 -16.86 -42.16
C GLY A 101 6.17 -17.80 -41.52
N VAL A 102 5.05 -17.31 -41.03
CA VAL A 102 3.99 -18.16 -40.50
C VAL A 102 3.18 -18.74 -41.67
N GLY A 103 3.39 -20.01 -41.98
CA GLY A 103 2.64 -20.73 -43.00
C GLY A 103 1.16 -20.94 -42.62
N GLU A 104 0.40 -21.66 -43.44
CA GLU A 104 -1.02 -21.96 -43.15
C GLU A 104 -1.24 -22.75 -41.85
N ASP A 105 -0.19 -23.38 -41.34
CA ASP A 105 -0.17 -24.12 -40.08
C ASP A 105 0.93 -23.57 -39.14
N PHE A 106 0.51 -22.83 -38.12
CA PHE A 106 1.37 -22.24 -37.09
C PHE A 106 2.13 -23.31 -36.31
N TYR A 107 1.48 -24.43 -35.94
CA TYR A 107 2.11 -25.49 -35.17
C TYR A 107 3.18 -26.18 -36.01
N LYS A 108 2.85 -26.54 -37.25
CA LYS A 108 3.81 -27.12 -38.20
C LYS A 108 5.00 -26.19 -38.40
N THR A 109 4.74 -24.89 -38.64
CA THR A 109 5.80 -23.87 -38.78
C THR A 109 6.73 -23.88 -37.56
N LEU A 110 6.18 -23.86 -36.35
CA LEU A 110 6.98 -23.91 -35.12
C LEU A 110 7.82 -25.19 -34.99
N THR A 111 7.30 -26.34 -35.43
CA THR A 111 8.04 -27.61 -35.36
C THR A 111 9.14 -27.72 -36.42
N GLU A 112 8.96 -27.09 -37.58
CA GLU A 112 9.90 -27.14 -38.70
C GLU A 112 11.00 -26.08 -38.62
N LEU A 113 10.84 -25.05 -37.78
CA LEU A 113 11.87 -24.05 -37.56
C LEU A 113 13.15 -24.67 -36.99
N GLU A 114 14.26 -24.40 -37.70
CA GLU A 114 15.60 -24.73 -37.24
C GLU A 114 15.90 -24.03 -35.92
N ARG A 115 16.75 -24.69 -35.12
CA ARG A 115 17.23 -24.11 -33.86
C ARG A 115 17.98 -22.82 -34.14
N LEU A 116 17.76 -21.82 -33.30
CA LEU A 116 18.51 -20.56 -33.34
C LEU A 116 20.02 -20.82 -33.33
N SER A 117 20.75 -20.15 -34.23
CA SER A 117 22.21 -20.26 -34.30
C SER A 117 22.85 -19.83 -32.97
N ASP A 118 23.88 -20.56 -32.54
CA ASP A 118 24.67 -20.22 -31.34
C ASP A 118 25.47 -18.91 -31.51
N ASP A 119 25.62 -18.44 -32.75
CA ASP A 119 26.20 -17.14 -33.10
C ASP A 119 25.32 -15.95 -32.70
N ILE A 120 24.03 -16.20 -32.44
CA ILE A 120 23.03 -15.16 -32.13
C ILE A 120 22.66 -15.22 -30.67
N ARG A 121 22.89 -14.12 -29.95
CA ARG A 121 22.46 -13.94 -28.56
C ARG A 121 21.40 -12.86 -28.46
N LEU A 122 20.22 -13.28 -28.02
CA LEU A 122 19.07 -12.41 -27.82
C LEU A 122 19.02 -11.88 -26.39
N LEU A 123 18.79 -10.57 -26.24
CA LEU A 123 18.67 -9.89 -24.96
C LEU A 123 17.31 -9.18 -24.88
N PHE A 124 16.57 -9.45 -23.81
CA PHE A 124 15.22 -8.98 -23.58
C PHE A 124 15.12 -8.17 -22.30
N HIS A 125 14.44 -7.05 -22.34
CA HIS A 125 14.07 -6.32 -21.14
C HIS A 125 12.99 -7.10 -20.38
N PRO A 126 12.97 -7.08 -19.03
CA PRO A 126 11.95 -7.77 -18.24
C PRO A 126 10.50 -7.44 -18.65
N PHE A 127 10.24 -6.23 -19.15
CA PHE A 127 8.93 -5.82 -19.67
C PHE A 127 8.42 -6.65 -20.85
N ARG A 128 9.28 -7.38 -21.56
CA ARG A 128 8.87 -8.32 -22.63
C ARG A 128 8.00 -9.48 -22.12
N CYS A 129 7.98 -9.70 -20.80
CA CYS A 129 6.99 -10.56 -20.16
C CYS A 129 5.54 -10.13 -20.42
N TYR A 130 5.27 -8.86 -20.74
CA TYR A 130 3.94 -8.38 -21.15
C TYR A 130 3.48 -9.04 -22.47
N THR A 131 4.35 -9.12 -23.48
CA THR A 131 4.06 -9.81 -24.74
C THR A 131 3.84 -11.31 -24.52
N LEU A 132 4.68 -11.93 -23.67
CA LEU A 132 4.53 -13.35 -23.33
C LEU A 132 3.23 -13.64 -22.57
N TYR A 133 2.81 -12.73 -21.69
CA TYR A 133 1.54 -12.81 -20.96
C TYR A 133 0.35 -12.86 -21.92
N HIS A 134 0.28 -11.93 -22.87
CA HIS A 134 -0.81 -11.89 -23.84
C HIS A 134 -0.85 -13.13 -24.72
N LEU A 135 0.30 -13.60 -25.19
CA LEU A 135 0.38 -14.86 -25.93
C LEU A 135 -0.09 -16.04 -25.07
N ASN A 136 0.38 -16.15 -23.82
CA ASN A 136 -0.02 -17.21 -22.92
C ASN A 136 -1.53 -17.19 -22.62
N LYS A 137 -2.09 -16.00 -22.41
CA LYS A 137 -3.53 -15.79 -22.22
C LYS A 137 -4.33 -16.23 -23.46
N MET A 138 -3.88 -15.85 -24.66
CA MET A 138 -4.49 -16.30 -25.91
C MET A 138 -4.47 -17.83 -26.04
N ILE A 139 -3.33 -18.48 -25.79
CA ILE A 139 -3.20 -19.93 -25.84
C ILE A 139 -4.10 -20.61 -24.80
N THR A 140 -4.08 -20.13 -23.55
CA THR A 140 -4.85 -20.72 -22.43
C THR A 140 -6.35 -20.60 -22.63
N LEU A 141 -6.84 -19.46 -23.14
CA LEU A 141 -8.26 -19.29 -23.46
C LEU A 141 -8.74 -20.23 -24.58
N SER A 142 -7.84 -20.64 -25.47
CA SER A 142 -8.15 -21.58 -26.55
C SER A 142 -8.11 -23.03 -26.10
N VAL A 143 -7.27 -23.38 -25.11
CA VAL A 143 -7.07 -24.75 -24.66
C VAL A 143 -7.61 -24.88 -23.23
N LEU A 144 -8.94 -25.03 -23.09
CA LEU A 144 -9.54 -25.41 -21.81
C LEU A 144 -8.93 -26.74 -21.34
N VAL A 145 -8.75 -26.92 -20.02
CA VAL A 145 -8.20 -28.14 -19.43
C VAL A 145 -9.13 -29.30 -19.71
N ILE A 146 -8.85 -30.02 -20.80
CA ILE A 146 -9.64 -31.14 -21.27
C ILE A 146 -8.95 -32.43 -20.78
N SER A 147 -9.71 -33.34 -20.15
CA SER A 147 -9.19 -34.63 -19.71
C SER A 147 -8.83 -35.51 -20.92
N PHE A 148 -7.54 -35.84 -21.06
CA PHE A 148 -6.97 -36.65 -22.15
C PHE A 148 -7.47 -38.09 -22.24
N SER A 149 -8.28 -38.53 -21.27
CA SER A 149 -8.74 -39.93 -21.18
C SER A 149 -9.95 -40.25 -22.07
N CYS A 150 -10.53 -39.25 -22.76
CA CYS A 150 -11.68 -39.45 -23.65
C CYS A 150 -11.33 -39.11 -25.12
N PRO A 151 -11.66 -39.96 -26.11
CA PRO A 151 -11.45 -39.67 -27.54
C PRO A 151 -12.11 -38.36 -28.02
N GLU A 152 -13.34 -38.08 -27.56
CA GLU A 152 -14.10 -36.85 -27.88
C GLU A 152 -13.38 -35.58 -27.39
N ASN A 153 -12.67 -35.70 -26.28
CA ASN A 153 -11.86 -34.66 -25.70
C ASN A 153 -10.58 -34.40 -26.50
N ARG A 154 -10.03 -35.43 -27.16
CA ARG A 154 -8.90 -35.29 -28.07
C ARG A 154 -9.27 -34.55 -29.36
N GLU A 155 -10.43 -34.84 -29.93
CA GLU A 155 -10.93 -34.12 -31.11
C GLU A 155 -11.20 -32.64 -30.82
N LYS A 156 -11.81 -32.34 -29.65
CA LYS A 156 -11.97 -30.96 -29.18
C LYS A 156 -10.63 -30.24 -28.98
N LEU A 157 -9.62 -30.94 -28.47
CA LEU A 157 -8.28 -30.36 -28.32
C LEU A 157 -7.65 -30.03 -29.69
N ILE A 158 -7.74 -30.94 -30.66
CA ILE A 158 -7.23 -30.69 -32.02
C ILE A 158 -7.97 -29.52 -32.66
N SER A 159 -9.30 -29.49 -32.60
CA SER A 159 -10.11 -28.39 -33.11
C SER A 159 -9.77 -27.03 -32.45
N ASN A 160 -9.47 -27.04 -31.15
CA ASN A 160 -9.01 -25.85 -30.43
C ASN A 160 -7.61 -25.38 -30.87
N ILE A 161 -6.69 -26.31 -31.16
CA ILE A 161 -5.36 -26.01 -31.72
C ILE A 161 -5.48 -25.44 -33.13
N ASP A 162 -6.35 -26.00 -33.96
CA ASP A 162 -6.62 -25.48 -35.31
C ASP A 162 -7.22 -24.09 -35.25
N SER A 163 -8.21 -23.87 -34.37
CA SER A 163 -8.81 -22.56 -34.14
C SER A 163 -7.79 -21.53 -33.64
N LEU A 164 -6.91 -21.93 -32.71
CA LEU A 164 -5.81 -21.09 -32.25
C LEU A 164 -4.87 -20.74 -33.40
N THR A 165 -4.47 -21.72 -34.21
CA THR A 165 -3.60 -21.55 -35.36
C THR A 165 -4.19 -20.55 -36.36
N GLN A 166 -5.45 -20.73 -36.73
CA GLN A 166 -6.14 -19.80 -37.62
C GLN A 166 -6.22 -18.39 -37.02
N ARG A 167 -6.51 -18.28 -35.72
CA ARG A 167 -6.54 -16.98 -35.02
C ARG A 167 -5.18 -16.29 -35.02
N MET A 168 -4.09 -17.03 -34.80
CA MET A 168 -2.72 -16.50 -34.81
C MET A 168 -2.28 -15.97 -36.17
N LEU A 169 -2.88 -16.49 -37.25
CA LEU A 169 -2.59 -16.07 -38.62
C LEU A 169 -3.37 -14.83 -39.07
N THR A 170 -4.42 -14.45 -38.35
CA THR A 170 -5.25 -13.30 -38.74
C THR A 170 -4.44 -11.99 -38.74
N PRO A 171 -4.70 -11.08 -39.70
CA PRO A 171 -4.08 -9.75 -39.70
C PRO A 171 -4.28 -9.00 -38.38
N GLN A 172 -5.45 -9.15 -37.75
CA GLN A 172 -5.76 -8.52 -36.48
C GLN A 172 -4.83 -8.99 -35.36
N THR A 173 -4.54 -10.30 -35.27
CA THR A 173 -3.59 -10.82 -34.28
C THR A 173 -2.19 -10.30 -34.56
N LYS A 174 -1.76 -10.23 -35.82
CA LYS A 174 -0.44 -9.70 -36.18
C LYS A 174 -0.30 -8.24 -35.75
N GLU A 175 -1.31 -7.42 -36.00
CA GLU A 175 -1.34 -6.02 -35.55
C GLU A 175 -1.36 -5.89 -34.02
N LEU A 176 -2.04 -6.79 -33.29
CA LEU A 176 -2.01 -6.80 -31.81
C LEU A 176 -0.60 -7.09 -31.27
N PHE A 177 0.10 -8.08 -31.82
CA PHE A 177 1.47 -8.37 -31.40
C PHE A 177 2.44 -7.25 -31.74
N LYS A 178 2.27 -6.61 -32.91
CA LYS A 178 3.03 -5.42 -33.27
C LYS A 178 2.79 -4.30 -32.26
N TYR A 179 1.53 -4.03 -31.92
CA TYR A 179 1.14 -3.06 -30.90
C TYR A 179 1.76 -3.36 -29.53
N TRP A 180 1.64 -4.59 -29.02
CA TRP A 180 2.21 -4.96 -27.72
C TRP A 180 3.73 -4.84 -27.69
N ASN A 181 4.42 -5.25 -28.75
CA ASN A 181 5.87 -5.09 -28.83
C ASN A 181 6.28 -3.62 -28.84
N ASN A 182 5.57 -2.76 -29.59
CA ASN A 182 5.86 -1.32 -29.63
C ASN A 182 5.57 -0.64 -28.30
N LEU A 183 4.46 -0.99 -27.63
CA LEU A 183 4.13 -0.51 -26.29
C LEU A 183 5.23 -0.89 -25.29
N VAL A 184 5.69 -2.14 -25.33
CA VAL A 184 6.81 -2.59 -24.48
C VAL A 184 8.06 -1.78 -24.81
N SER A 185 8.44 -1.63 -26.09
CA SER A 185 9.61 -0.85 -26.50
C SER A 185 9.55 0.60 -25.97
N LEU A 186 8.39 1.26 -26.04
CA LEU A 186 8.17 2.58 -25.45
C LEU A 186 8.41 2.58 -23.93
N CYS A 187 7.88 1.59 -23.21
CA CYS A 187 8.11 1.45 -21.77
C CYS A 187 9.59 1.19 -21.45
N VAL A 188 10.28 0.39 -22.27
CA VAL A 188 11.70 0.06 -22.10
C VAL A 188 12.58 1.31 -22.18
N ILE A 189 12.36 2.16 -23.18
CA ILE A 189 13.13 3.41 -23.28
C ILE A 189 12.76 4.41 -22.18
N SER A 190 11.48 4.44 -21.80
CA SER A 190 10.96 5.35 -20.76
C SER A 190 11.50 5.00 -19.38
N GLU A 191 11.75 3.72 -19.12
CA GLU A 191 12.18 3.19 -17.83
C GLU A 191 13.45 3.87 -17.32
N SER A 192 14.45 4.04 -18.17
CA SER A 192 15.77 4.49 -17.73
C SER A 192 15.78 5.94 -17.23
N SER A 193 14.94 6.82 -17.77
CA SER A 193 14.86 8.23 -17.34
C SER A 193 14.14 8.43 -15.99
N VAL A 194 13.30 7.47 -15.57
CA VAL A 194 12.44 7.60 -14.38
C VAL A 194 12.63 6.48 -13.35
N HIS A 195 13.48 5.48 -13.62
CA HIS A 195 13.76 4.36 -12.71
C HIS A 195 14.06 4.82 -11.28
N ARG A 196 14.87 5.88 -11.13
CA ARG A 196 15.23 6.44 -9.82
C ARG A 196 14.01 6.93 -9.05
N LEU A 197 13.00 7.48 -9.71
CA LEU A 197 11.78 7.95 -9.05
C LEU A 197 10.93 6.77 -8.57
N ILE A 198 10.88 5.70 -9.37
CA ILE A 198 10.04 4.52 -9.11
C ILE A 198 10.66 3.60 -8.05
N TYR A 199 11.98 3.39 -8.12
CA TYR A 199 12.71 2.42 -7.31
C TYR A 199 13.66 3.06 -6.28
N HIS A 200 13.77 4.39 -6.23
CA HIS A 200 14.66 5.14 -5.33
C HIS A 200 16.13 4.67 -5.37
N LYS A 201 16.57 4.14 -6.51
CA LYS A 201 17.93 3.64 -6.74
C LYS A 201 18.39 3.99 -8.14
N VAL A 202 19.70 4.04 -8.34
CA VAL A 202 20.34 4.14 -9.65
C VAL A 202 21.29 2.96 -9.75
N ARG A 203 21.29 2.28 -10.88
CA ARG A 203 22.32 1.29 -11.23
C ARG A 203 23.32 1.94 -12.15
N TRP A 204 24.59 1.75 -11.84
CA TRP A 204 25.70 2.03 -12.74
C TRP A 204 26.62 0.81 -12.71
N HIS A 205 27.25 0.52 -13.83
CA HIS A 205 28.20 -0.58 -13.91
C HIS A 205 29.50 -0.11 -13.24
N ASN A 206 30.13 -0.97 -12.42
CA ASN A 206 31.44 -0.69 -11.83
C ASN A 206 32.57 -0.79 -12.87
N ASN A 207 32.34 -0.27 -14.08
CA ASN A 207 33.41 0.00 -15.01
C ASN A 207 34.03 1.31 -14.52
N PHE A 208 35.35 1.34 -14.30
CA PHE A 208 36.10 2.43 -13.67
C PHE A 208 35.92 3.85 -14.28
N GLU A 209 35.10 3.99 -15.32
CA GLU A 209 34.84 5.22 -16.08
C GLU A 209 33.64 6.03 -15.57
N ASP A 210 32.63 5.41 -14.95
CA ASP A 210 31.40 6.11 -14.53
C ASP A 210 31.22 6.15 -13.01
N ASP A 211 31.10 7.36 -12.46
CA ASP A 211 30.61 7.59 -11.11
C ASP A 211 29.10 7.87 -11.09
N TYR A 212 28.55 8.01 -9.88
CA TYR A 212 27.12 8.24 -9.68
C TYR A 212 26.61 9.52 -10.38
N GLU A 213 27.39 10.60 -10.34
CA GLU A 213 27.01 11.90 -10.92
C GLU A 213 27.07 11.87 -12.45
N SER A 214 28.09 11.23 -13.02
CA SER A 214 28.21 10.94 -14.46
C SER A 214 26.98 10.16 -14.94
N MET A 215 26.60 9.11 -14.22
CA MET A 215 25.40 8.33 -14.55
C MET A 215 24.14 9.18 -14.48
N LEU A 216 23.95 9.98 -13.43
CA LEU A 216 22.78 10.86 -13.33
C LEU A 216 22.69 11.84 -14.51
N LYS A 217 23.82 12.41 -14.93
CA LYS A 217 23.89 13.31 -16.08
C LYS A 217 23.49 12.59 -17.37
N LYS A 218 24.02 11.39 -17.63
CA LYS A 218 23.65 10.59 -18.80
C LYS A 218 22.15 10.24 -18.81
N LEU A 219 21.56 9.94 -17.66
CA LEU A 219 20.12 9.69 -17.53
C LEU A 219 19.29 10.95 -17.81
N GLN A 220 19.77 12.13 -17.40
CA GLN A 220 19.12 13.41 -17.71
C GLN A 220 19.17 13.74 -19.20
N GLU A 221 20.28 13.40 -19.88
CA GLU A 221 20.44 13.60 -21.33
C GLU A 221 19.45 12.75 -22.17
N LEU A 222 18.88 11.68 -21.62
CA LEU A 222 17.81 10.91 -22.26
C LEU A 222 16.47 11.63 -22.28
N GLN A 223 16.23 12.52 -21.31
CA GLN A 223 14.91 13.10 -21.10
C GLN A 223 14.38 13.86 -22.33
N PRO A 224 15.17 14.72 -23.01
CA PRO A 224 14.70 15.41 -24.21
C PRO A 224 14.31 14.46 -25.36
N MET A 225 15.03 13.35 -25.54
CA MET A 225 14.73 12.35 -26.57
C MET A 225 13.39 11.67 -26.29
N ILE A 226 13.18 11.25 -25.04
CA ILE A 226 11.93 10.61 -24.62
C ILE A 226 10.77 11.62 -24.66
N SER A 227 10.99 12.86 -24.25
CA SER A 227 9.96 13.89 -24.30
C SER A 227 9.53 14.21 -25.73
N SER A 228 10.47 14.31 -26.68
CA SER A 228 10.13 14.49 -28.10
C SER A 228 9.30 13.34 -28.66
N LEU A 229 9.62 12.09 -28.29
CA LEU A 229 8.80 10.92 -28.66
C LEU A 229 7.40 11.00 -28.06
N PHE A 230 7.27 11.42 -26.80
CA PHE A 230 5.98 11.56 -26.13
C PHE A 230 5.12 12.66 -26.76
N GLU A 231 5.72 13.77 -27.17
CA GLU A 231 5.04 14.85 -27.92
C GLU A 231 4.53 14.35 -29.28
N GLN A 232 5.33 13.56 -30.00
CA GLN A 232 4.95 12.99 -31.30
C GLN A 232 3.81 11.95 -31.19
N ILE A 233 3.86 11.09 -30.16
CA ILE A 233 2.80 10.09 -29.90
C ILE A 233 1.51 10.77 -29.42
N GLY A 234 1.64 11.83 -28.61
CA GLY A 234 0.53 12.60 -28.05
C GLY A 234 0.05 12.10 -26.70
N GLU A 235 -0.45 13.04 -25.89
CA GLU A 235 -0.89 12.81 -24.51
C GLU A 235 -1.95 11.71 -24.39
N ASP A 236 -3.01 11.80 -25.20
CA ASP A 236 -4.18 10.90 -25.12
C ASP A 236 -3.84 9.43 -25.45
N ALA A 237 -2.91 9.22 -26.39
CA ALA A 237 -2.47 7.88 -26.78
C ALA A 237 -1.68 7.22 -25.65
N ILE A 238 -0.73 7.94 -25.04
CA ILE A 238 0.07 7.43 -23.93
C ILE A 238 -0.78 7.16 -22.70
N GLU A 239 -1.75 8.04 -22.43
CA GLU A 239 -2.71 7.83 -21.35
C GLU A 239 -3.59 6.59 -21.60
N THR A 240 -3.95 6.32 -22.86
CA THR A 240 -4.66 5.08 -23.23
C THR A 240 -3.79 3.84 -22.97
N TYR A 241 -2.52 3.88 -23.36
CA TYR A 241 -1.57 2.79 -23.11
C TYR A 241 -1.38 2.53 -21.63
N ARG A 242 -1.28 3.59 -20.84
CA ARG A 242 -1.15 3.52 -19.38
C ARG A 242 -2.37 2.87 -18.73
N ARG A 243 -3.59 3.23 -19.14
CA ARG A 243 -4.83 2.60 -18.66
C ARG A 243 -4.90 1.12 -19.02
N GLU A 244 -4.49 0.75 -20.24
CA GLU A 244 -4.44 -0.66 -20.64
C GLU A 244 -3.52 -1.47 -19.72
N LEU A 245 -2.32 -0.97 -19.45
CA LEU A 245 -1.37 -1.61 -18.53
C LEU A 245 -1.95 -1.77 -17.11
N CYS A 246 -2.63 -0.73 -16.60
CA CYS A 246 -3.28 -0.77 -15.28
C CYS A 246 -4.45 -1.78 -15.23
N GLN A 247 -5.26 -1.85 -16.29
CA GLN A 247 -6.33 -2.83 -16.42
C GLN A 247 -5.78 -4.26 -16.46
N GLN A 248 -4.73 -4.50 -17.26
CA GLN A 248 -4.10 -5.82 -17.32
C GLN A 248 -3.46 -6.23 -15.99
N ALA A 249 -2.88 -5.28 -15.26
CA ALA A 249 -2.40 -5.51 -13.89
C ALA A 249 -3.54 -5.96 -12.95
N GLU A 250 -4.70 -5.32 -13.02
CA GLU A 250 -5.88 -5.65 -12.22
C GLU A 250 -6.55 -6.98 -12.61
N GLU A 251 -6.48 -7.36 -13.90
CA GLU A 251 -6.93 -8.68 -14.36
C GLU A 251 -6.08 -9.82 -13.77
N ILE A 252 -4.77 -9.59 -13.59
CA ILE A 252 -3.85 -10.57 -12.99
C ILE A 252 -4.08 -10.70 -11.49
N ASP A 253 -4.23 -9.57 -10.80
CA ASP A 253 -4.51 -9.50 -9.37
C ASP A 253 -5.36 -8.26 -9.08
N PRO A 254 -6.56 -8.37 -8.50
CA PRO A 254 -7.46 -7.22 -8.33
C PRO A 254 -7.19 -6.38 -7.07
N ASN A 255 -6.19 -6.70 -6.25
CA ASN A 255 -6.01 -6.08 -4.93
C ASN A 255 -5.21 -4.77 -4.98
N LYS A 256 -5.87 -3.69 -5.41
CA LYS A 256 -5.27 -2.35 -5.56
C LYS A 256 -4.57 -1.82 -4.31
N ASN A 257 -5.16 -2.04 -3.13
CA ASN A 257 -4.55 -1.60 -1.87
C ASN A 257 -3.23 -2.34 -1.60
N LEU A 258 -3.20 -3.66 -1.81
CA LEU A 258 -1.98 -4.44 -1.70
C LEU A 258 -0.92 -3.98 -2.70
N HIS A 259 -1.31 -3.65 -3.93
CA HIS A 259 -0.39 -3.13 -4.94
C HIS A 259 0.27 -1.84 -4.48
N LEU A 260 -0.52 -0.90 -3.94
CA LEU A 260 -0.01 0.37 -3.44
C LEU A 260 0.94 0.16 -2.25
N ILE A 261 0.57 -0.69 -1.29
CA ILE A 261 1.45 -1.08 -0.16
C ILE A 261 2.78 -1.66 -0.68
N ILE A 262 2.72 -2.61 -1.61
CA ILE A 262 3.93 -3.23 -2.17
C ILE A 262 4.79 -2.20 -2.88
N ARG A 263 4.22 -1.22 -3.58
CA ARG A 263 5.00 -0.17 -4.25
C ARG A 263 5.70 0.78 -3.28
N LEU A 264 5.20 0.90 -2.05
CA LEU A 264 5.83 1.66 -0.96
C LEU A 264 6.96 0.91 -0.25
N ILE A 265 7.09 -0.42 -0.43
CA ILE A 265 8.20 -1.17 0.17
C ILE A 265 9.51 -0.91 -0.58
N ASN A 266 10.63 -1.21 0.10
CA ASN A 266 11.96 -1.11 -0.47
C ASN A 266 12.06 -1.85 -1.82
N ALA A 267 12.65 -1.21 -2.82
CA ALA A 267 12.90 -1.77 -4.15
C ALA A 267 13.59 -3.15 -4.11
N THR A 268 14.53 -3.39 -3.19
CA THR A 268 15.19 -4.71 -3.07
C THR A 268 14.22 -5.82 -2.70
N GLN A 269 13.21 -5.52 -1.87
CA GLN A 269 12.16 -6.49 -1.51
C GLN A 269 11.18 -6.69 -2.68
N ARG A 270 10.86 -5.62 -3.42
CA ARG A 270 10.03 -5.73 -4.64
C ARG A 270 10.65 -6.64 -5.69
N GLU A 271 11.96 -6.62 -5.84
CA GLU A 271 12.68 -7.48 -6.81
C GLU A 271 12.63 -8.96 -6.46
N GLN A 272 12.32 -9.31 -5.20
CA GLN A 272 12.23 -10.69 -4.74
C GLN A 272 10.83 -11.29 -4.89
N LEU A 273 9.84 -10.48 -5.31
CA LEU A 273 8.47 -10.93 -5.49
C LEU A 273 8.39 -12.07 -6.52
N LYS A 274 7.42 -12.96 -6.31
CA LYS A 274 7.13 -14.11 -7.17
C LYS A 274 5.63 -14.24 -7.37
N GLY A 275 5.24 -15.02 -8.36
CA GLY A 275 3.84 -15.26 -8.70
C GLY A 275 3.15 -14.06 -9.34
N SER A 276 1.82 -14.13 -9.39
CA SER A 276 0.97 -13.15 -10.07
C SER A 276 1.20 -11.72 -9.57
N ILE A 277 1.44 -11.54 -8.26
CA ILE A 277 1.70 -10.21 -7.70
C ILE A 277 2.96 -9.56 -8.28
N ALA A 278 3.98 -10.35 -8.61
CA ALA A 278 5.20 -9.84 -9.24
C ALA A 278 4.95 -9.42 -10.69
N ALA A 279 4.12 -10.16 -11.44
CA ALA A 279 3.67 -9.74 -12.76
C ALA A 279 2.84 -8.46 -12.71
N THR A 280 1.92 -8.34 -11.75
CA THR A 280 1.17 -7.11 -11.52
C THR A 280 2.09 -5.92 -11.22
N MET A 281 3.10 -6.11 -10.35
CA MET A 281 4.08 -5.04 -10.08
C MET A 281 4.89 -4.65 -11.31
N LEU A 282 5.23 -5.61 -12.18
CA LEU A 282 5.92 -5.35 -13.43
C LEU A 282 5.07 -4.47 -14.35
N PHE A 283 3.78 -4.77 -14.51
CA PHE A 283 2.87 -4.03 -15.38
C PHE A 283 2.54 -2.64 -14.83
N LEU A 284 2.35 -2.52 -13.51
CA LEU A 284 2.20 -1.22 -12.85
C LEU A 284 3.48 -0.38 -12.93
N SER A 285 4.67 -1.02 -12.94
CA SER A 285 5.93 -0.30 -13.17
C SER A 285 5.98 0.24 -14.60
N MET A 286 5.56 -0.55 -15.61
CA MET A 286 5.44 -0.04 -16.99
C MET A 286 4.49 1.16 -17.05
N ALA A 287 3.30 1.06 -16.44
CA ALA A 287 2.34 2.16 -16.39
C ALA A 287 2.91 3.41 -15.70
N GLU A 288 3.62 3.25 -14.59
CA GLU A 288 4.28 4.35 -13.90
C GLU A 288 5.39 4.97 -14.75
N THR A 289 6.19 4.18 -15.48
CA THR A 289 7.21 4.75 -16.39
C THR A 289 6.60 5.67 -17.43
N LEU A 290 5.43 5.32 -17.96
CA LEU A 290 4.67 6.18 -18.87
C LEU A 290 4.16 7.42 -18.13
N ARG A 291 3.52 7.27 -16.97
CA ARG A 291 2.99 8.40 -16.18
C ARG A 291 4.06 9.45 -15.91
N ARG A 292 5.22 9.02 -15.38
CA ARG A 292 6.30 9.95 -14.99
C ARG A 292 6.87 10.72 -16.17
N ASN A 293 7.04 10.07 -17.32
CA ASN A 293 7.50 10.75 -18.53
C ASN A 293 6.41 11.66 -19.11
N LEU A 294 5.14 11.26 -19.02
CA LEU A 294 4.00 12.09 -19.41
C LEU A 294 3.92 13.38 -18.57
N GLU A 295 4.09 13.26 -17.25
CA GLU A 295 4.14 14.38 -16.31
C GLU A 295 5.27 15.35 -16.65
N ARG A 296 6.46 14.83 -16.97
CA ARG A 296 7.64 15.64 -17.33
C ARG A 296 7.47 16.36 -18.67
N THR A 297 6.95 15.66 -19.67
CA THR A 297 6.79 16.20 -21.03
C THR A 297 5.71 17.26 -21.10
N PHE A 298 4.54 17.00 -20.51
CA PHE A 298 3.38 17.89 -20.61
C PHE A 298 3.23 18.84 -19.40
N ASN A 299 4.15 18.76 -18.43
CA ASN A 299 4.14 19.56 -17.19
C ASN A 299 2.77 19.56 -16.49
N LYS A 300 2.17 18.37 -16.39
CA LYS A 300 0.82 18.14 -15.89
C LYS A 300 0.81 16.93 -14.99
N GLU A 301 0.05 16.99 -13.90
CA GLU A 301 -0.12 15.85 -12.99
C GLU A 301 -1.17 14.86 -13.51
N TYR A 302 -0.89 13.56 -13.37
CA TYR A 302 -1.82 12.49 -13.74
C TYR A 302 -2.15 11.62 -12.53
N PRO A 303 -3.34 10.97 -12.50
CA PRO A 303 -3.70 10.04 -11.44
C PRO A 303 -2.72 8.85 -11.36
N GLU A 304 -2.51 8.33 -10.16
CA GLU A 304 -1.71 7.12 -9.94
C GLU A 304 -2.38 5.88 -10.57
N GLU A 305 -1.61 4.81 -10.68
CA GLU A 305 -2.02 3.60 -11.39
C GLU A 305 -3.19 2.86 -10.71
N ASP A 306 -3.39 3.03 -9.40
CA ASP A 306 -4.55 2.49 -8.68
C ASP A 306 -5.88 3.11 -9.12
N GLU A 307 -5.83 4.32 -9.69
CA GLU A 307 -7.00 5.04 -10.22
C GLU A 307 -7.29 4.72 -11.70
N CYS A 308 -6.40 3.99 -12.37
CA CYS A 308 -6.41 3.87 -13.83
C CYS A 308 -6.75 2.47 -14.34
N GLY A 309 -7.10 1.56 -13.43
CA GLY A 309 -7.66 0.24 -13.72
C GLY A 309 -9.16 0.27 -14.01
N PHE A 310 -9.88 -0.79 -13.60
CA PHE A 310 -11.33 -0.87 -13.72
C PHE A 310 -12.05 -0.01 -12.67
N GLY A 311 -13.17 0.57 -13.08
CA GLY A 311 -14.05 1.37 -12.21
C GLY A 311 -13.60 2.82 -12.06
N THR A 312 -14.49 3.65 -11.53
CA THR A 312 -14.21 5.06 -11.23
C THR A 312 -13.75 5.17 -9.78
N VAL A 313 -12.54 5.71 -9.56
CA VAL A 313 -12.11 6.13 -8.22
C VAL A 313 -12.50 7.58 -8.04
N PHE A 314 -13.27 7.88 -6.99
CA PHE A 314 -13.61 9.26 -6.63
C PHE A 314 -12.41 9.90 -5.93
N PRO A 315 -11.83 10.99 -6.47
CA PRO A 315 -10.63 11.59 -5.90
C PRO A 315 -10.79 12.04 -4.44
N GLU A 316 -12.00 12.46 -4.06
CA GLU A 316 -12.36 12.87 -2.70
C GLU A 316 -12.31 11.68 -1.73
N ALA A 317 -12.82 10.51 -2.17
CA ALA A 317 -12.76 9.29 -1.38
C ALA A 317 -11.32 8.84 -1.15
N LYS A 318 -10.42 9.03 -2.14
CA LYS A 318 -9.00 8.73 -2.00
C LYS A 318 -8.34 9.60 -0.93
N ILE A 319 -8.63 10.90 -0.90
CA ILE A 319 -8.14 11.82 0.16
C ILE A 319 -8.65 11.39 1.53
N GLU A 320 -9.94 11.06 1.66
CA GLU A 320 -10.52 10.62 2.94
C GLU A 320 -9.86 9.33 3.46
N LEU A 321 -9.62 8.38 2.56
CA LEU A 321 -9.15 7.04 2.88
C LEU A 321 -7.63 6.89 2.98
N GLN A 322 -6.87 7.67 2.22
CA GLN A 322 -5.42 7.53 2.06
C GLN A 322 -4.66 8.79 2.54
N GLY A 323 -5.34 9.91 2.76
CA GLY A 323 -4.73 11.18 3.15
C GLY A 323 -4.18 12.00 1.99
N SER A 324 -4.03 11.42 0.80
CA SER A 324 -3.65 12.12 -0.44
C SER A 324 -4.26 11.42 -1.66
N ARG A 325 -4.29 12.13 -2.79
CA ARG A 325 -4.58 11.56 -4.11
C ARG A 325 -3.37 10.82 -4.70
N ARG A 326 -2.16 11.08 -4.22
CA ARG A 326 -0.92 10.55 -4.83
C ARG A 326 0.05 9.99 -3.79
N VAL A 327 -0.28 8.88 -3.15
CA VAL A 327 0.46 8.37 -1.99
C VAL A 327 1.93 8.04 -2.31
N LEU A 328 2.23 7.60 -3.53
CA LEU A 328 3.60 7.27 -3.98
C LEU A 328 4.48 8.51 -4.15
N ASP A 329 3.86 9.67 -4.30
CA ASP A 329 4.53 10.94 -4.58
C ASP A 329 4.66 11.84 -3.36
N GLU A 330 4.07 11.40 -2.25
CA GLU A 330 3.94 12.20 -1.04
C GLU A 330 5.10 11.98 -0.07
N ASN A 331 5.17 12.88 0.91
CA ASN A 331 6.13 12.73 1.99
C ASN A 331 5.82 11.50 2.87
N ARG A 332 6.83 11.09 3.65
CA ARG A 332 6.73 9.94 4.57
C ARG A 332 5.56 10.01 5.53
N ILE A 333 5.05 11.19 5.86
CA ILE A 333 3.96 11.32 6.82
C ILE A 333 2.65 10.82 6.21
N VAL A 334 2.37 11.18 4.95
CA VAL A 334 1.19 10.68 4.22
C VAL A 334 1.31 9.18 3.95
N VAL A 335 2.50 8.72 3.53
CA VAL A 335 2.78 7.30 3.34
C VAL A 335 2.53 6.50 4.61
N ASN A 336 3.05 6.96 5.75
CA ASN A 336 2.82 6.31 7.04
C ASN A 336 1.33 6.31 7.40
N GLN A 337 0.62 7.40 7.16
CA GLN A 337 -0.81 7.48 7.39
C GLN A 337 -1.60 6.44 6.57
N PHE A 338 -1.24 6.25 5.31
CA PHE A 338 -1.80 5.19 4.47
C PHE A 338 -1.49 3.79 5.04
N LEU A 339 -0.22 3.50 5.36
CA LEU A 339 0.21 2.21 5.90
C LEU A 339 -0.46 1.89 7.26
N ARG A 340 -0.64 2.89 8.12
CA ARG A 340 -1.32 2.76 9.42
C ARG A 340 -2.74 2.22 9.28
N ARG A 341 -3.46 2.54 8.20
CA ARG A 341 -4.82 2.03 7.97
C ARG A 341 -4.86 0.49 7.83
N PHE A 342 -3.74 -0.11 7.43
CA PHE A 342 -3.59 -1.56 7.32
C PHE A 342 -2.89 -2.18 8.55
N GLY A 343 -2.60 -1.39 9.59
CA GLY A 343 -1.85 -1.85 10.75
C GLY A 343 -0.37 -2.14 10.48
N LEU A 344 0.22 -1.54 9.44
CA LEU A 344 1.61 -1.81 9.00
C LEU A 344 2.65 -0.81 9.53
N ASP A 345 2.24 0.19 10.32
CA ASP A 345 3.14 1.15 10.97
C ASP A 345 3.14 0.90 12.49
N TYR A 346 4.32 1.01 13.10
CA TYR A 346 4.57 0.75 14.54
C TYR A 346 4.61 2.04 15.37
N GLY A 347 4.27 3.20 14.80
CA GLY A 347 4.23 4.48 15.51
C GLY A 347 2.98 4.68 16.37
N ILE A 348 3.11 5.45 17.44
CA ILE A 348 1.97 5.88 18.26
C ILE A 348 1.02 6.74 17.41
N ARG A 349 -0.25 6.32 17.36
CA ARG A 349 -1.35 6.96 16.63
C ARG A 349 -2.31 7.68 17.56
N VAL A 350 -2.47 7.20 18.79
CA VAL A 350 -3.36 7.81 19.79
C VAL A 350 -2.61 7.93 21.11
N ASN A 351 -2.55 9.14 21.66
CA ASN A 351 -2.15 9.39 23.03
C ASN A 351 -3.40 9.58 23.89
N ILE A 352 -3.55 8.75 24.92
CA ILE A 352 -4.64 8.85 25.89
C ILE A 352 -4.08 9.40 27.20
N TYR A 353 -4.36 10.67 27.48
CA TYR A 353 -3.98 11.33 28.70
C TYR A 353 -5.03 11.09 29.77
N VAL A 354 -4.59 10.57 30.91
CA VAL A 354 -5.47 10.25 32.04
C VAL A 354 -5.00 10.94 33.31
N GLU A 355 -5.95 11.21 34.21
CA GLU A 355 -5.68 11.94 35.45
C GLU A 355 -4.95 11.10 36.51
N GLY A 356 -5.39 9.87 36.77
CA GLY A 356 -4.90 9.05 37.87
C GLY A 356 -4.52 7.61 37.51
N ASP A 357 -4.11 6.86 38.53
CA ASP A 357 -3.63 5.48 38.40
C ASP A 357 -4.75 4.49 38.04
N THR A 358 -5.99 4.75 38.47
CA THR A 358 -7.15 3.91 38.17
C THR A 358 -7.45 3.90 36.67
N GLU A 359 -7.61 5.08 36.07
CA GLU A 359 -7.89 5.23 34.63
C GLU A 359 -6.72 4.73 33.80
N PHE A 360 -5.49 5.03 34.25
CA PHE A 360 -4.27 4.57 33.60
C PHE A 360 -4.24 3.05 33.50
N ALA A 361 -4.42 2.35 34.63
CA ALA A 361 -4.36 0.90 34.62
C ALA A 361 -5.54 0.29 33.86
N ALA A 362 -6.73 0.87 33.95
CA ALA A 362 -7.89 0.38 33.21
C ALA A 362 -7.64 0.42 31.70
N LEU A 363 -7.24 1.58 31.15
CA LEU A 363 -7.00 1.75 29.73
C LEU A 363 -5.72 1.05 29.26
N LYS A 364 -4.65 1.05 30.08
CA LYS A 364 -3.41 0.32 29.77
C LYS A 364 -3.65 -1.18 29.66
N THR A 365 -4.57 -1.74 30.45
CA THR A 365 -4.94 -3.16 30.38
C THR A 365 -5.62 -3.48 29.06
N GLU A 366 -6.52 -2.62 28.60
CA GLU A 366 -7.18 -2.79 27.29
C GLU A 366 -6.18 -2.70 26.13
N PHE A 367 -5.25 -1.74 26.20
CA PHE A 367 -4.31 -1.47 25.11
C PHE A 367 -2.95 -2.12 25.27
N ALA A 368 -2.80 -3.10 26.17
CA ALA A 368 -1.51 -3.72 26.48
C ALA A 368 -0.81 -4.32 25.23
N GLU A 369 -1.60 -4.86 24.30
CA GLU A 369 -1.12 -5.47 23.05
C GLU A 369 -1.12 -4.48 21.87
N ASN A 370 -1.62 -3.26 22.05
CA ASN A 370 -1.76 -2.28 20.98
C ASN A 370 -0.63 -1.24 21.02
N SER A 371 0.41 -1.44 20.22
CA SER A 371 1.54 -0.52 20.11
C SER A 371 1.21 0.84 19.49
N SER A 372 0.02 0.99 18.90
CA SER A 372 -0.43 2.26 18.28
C SER A 372 -1.08 3.21 19.28
N ILE A 373 -1.39 2.75 20.50
CA ILE A 373 -2.07 3.53 21.52
C ILE A 373 -1.17 3.64 22.74
N LEU A 374 -0.82 4.86 23.14
CA LEU A 374 -0.06 5.12 24.35
C LEU A 374 -0.96 5.76 25.40
N VAL A 375 -1.07 5.13 26.57
CA VAL A 375 -1.76 5.70 27.73
C VAL A 375 -0.73 6.43 28.59
N ILE A 376 -1.01 7.68 28.96
CA ILE A 376 -0.11 8.58 29.67
C ILE A 376 -0.80 9.06 30.94
N ASN A 377 -0.25 8.69 32.10
CA ASN A 377 -0.72 9.13 33.41
C ASN A 377 -0.12 10.50 33.77
N LEU A 378 -0.99 11.49 34.00
CA LEU A 378 -0.60 12.85 34.37
C LEU A 378 -0.44 13.07 35.89
N LYS A 379 -0.64 12.02 36.70
CA LYS A 379 -0.42 11.99 38.16
C LYS A 379 -1.13 13.14 38.88
N GLY A 380 -2.38 13.40 38.49
CA GLY A 380 -3.27 14.37 39.12
C GLY A 380 -3.03 15.84 38.76
N ALA A 381 -2.07 16.18 37.87
CA ALA A 381 -1.80 17.57 37.51
C ALA A 381 -1.57 17.79 36.01
N PHE A 382 -2.49 18.51 35.38
CA PHE A 382 -2.36 18.97 33.98
C PHE A 382 -1.58 20.30 33.87
N VAL A 383 -1.14 20.86 35.01
CA VAL A 383 -0.38 22.10 35.12
C VAL A 383 0.93 21.80 35.84
N GLU A 384 2.07 22.20 35.25
CA GLU A 384 3.36 22.07 35.91
C GLU A 384 3.41 22.86 37.21
N LYS A 385 3.67 22.18 38.33
CA LYS A 385 4.13 22.82 39.56
C LYS A 385 5.64 22.60 39.68
N ASN A 386 6.40 23.69 39.75
CA ASN A 386 7.83 23.71 40.09
C ASN A 386 8.75 22.81 39.21
N GLY A 387 8.51 22.73 37.90
CA GLY A 387 9.40 22.02 36.96
C GLY A 387 9.47 20.49 37.12
N LYS A 388 8.54 19.89 37.88
CA LYS A 388 8.36 18.43 37.98
C LYS A 388 6.98 18.05 37.42
N GLY A 389 6.94 17.80 36.12
CA GLY A 389 5.74 17.36 35.41
C GLY A 389 6.02 17.28 33.92
N VAL A 390 5.20 16.54 33.17
CA VAL A 390 5.17 16.65 31.72
C VAL A 390 4.35 17.91 31.42
N ALA A 391 4.89 18.86 30.65
CA ALA A 391 4.11 20.00 30.17
C ALA A 391 2.99 19.48 29.26
N PHE A 392 1.81 19.18 29.82
CA PHE A 392 0.66 18.60 29.11
C PHE A 392 0.39 19.29 27.77
N ARG A 393 0.46 20.63 27.73
CA ARG A 393 0.29 21.40 26.49
C ARG A 393 1.44 21.24 25.49
N GLU A 394 2.67 21.03 25.96
CA GLU A 394 3.79 20.69 25.08
C GLU A 394 3.61 19.29 24.48
N SER A 395 3.13 18.32 25.26
CA SER A 395 2.78 16.99 24.76
C SER A 395 1.72 17.07 23.67
N LEU A 396 0.64 17.84 23.88
CA LEU A 396 -0.37 18.08 22.85
C LEU A 396 0.21 18.72 21.57
N ARG A 397 1.14 19.68 21.72
CA ARG A 397 1.82 20.28 20.55
C ARG A 397 2.73 19.28 19.84
N ASN A 398 3.36 18.36 20.56
CA ASN A 398 4.14 17.28 19.97
C ASN A 398 3.23 16.29 19.25
N ASP A 399 2.05 15.98 19.80
CA ASP A 399 1.03 15.16 19.13
C ASP A 399 0.61 15.78 17.80
N LEU A 400 0.41 17.10 17.76
CA LEU A 400 0.11 17.81 16.52
C LEU A 400 1.24 17.66 15.49
N LYS A 401 2.50 17.79 15.91
CA LYS A 401 3.67 17.64 15.03
C LYS A 401 3.82 16.20 14.51
N SER A 402 3.55 15.20 15.34
CA SER A 402 3.62 13.78 14.98
C SER A 402 2.36 13.26 14.32
N LYS A 403 1.32 14.10 14.16
CA LYS A 403 0.00 13.72 13.64
C LYS A 403 -0.61 12.53 14.41
N ALA A 404 -0.52 12.59 15.73
CA ALA A 404 -1.14 11.65 16.65
C ALA A 404 -2.44 12.25 17.20
N PHE A 405 -3.48 11.43 17.34
CA PHE A 405 -4.70 11.84 18.01
C PHE A 405 -4.48 11.95 19.51
N SER A 406 -5.13 12.91 20.15
CA SER A 406 -5.08 13.09 21.61
C SER A 406 -6.47 12.86 22.19
N LEU A 407 -6.61 11.84 23.03
CA LEU A 407 -7.78 11.60 23.88
C LEU A 407 -7.44 11.98 25.31
N ILE A 408 -8.33 12.70 25.98
CA ILE A 408 -8.07 13.18 27.35
C ILE A 408 -9.21 12.73 28.26
N VAL A 409 -8.90 12.14 29.40
CA VAL A 409 -9.86 11.61 30.37
C VAL A 409 -9.53 12.18 31.75
N PHE A 410 -10.52 12.79 32.39
CA PHE A 410 -10.35 13.38 33.72
C PHE A 410 -11.68 13.51 34.45
N ASP A 411 -11.61 13.66 35.77
CA ASP A 411 -12.75 13.77 36.65
C ASP A 411 -13.24 15.22 36.77
N ARG A 412 -14.54 15.38 37.02
CA ARG A 412 -15.11 16.69 37.34
C ARG A 412 -15.10 16.91 38.85
N GLU A 413 -13.97 17.35 39.41
CA GLU A 413 -13.95 17.83 40.80
C GLU A 413 -14.98 18.95 40.98
N GLN A 414 -15.90 18.79 41.93
CA GLN A 414 -16.94 19.76 42.25
C GLN A 414 -16.46 20.76 43.31
N TYR A 415 -16.53 22.05 42.94
CA TYR A 415 -16.70 23.26 43.77
C TYR A 415 -15.61 23.65 44.80
N PRO A 416 -15.28 24.95 44.95
CA PRO A 416 -15.93 26.12 44.34
C PRO A 416 -15.35 26.57 43.01
N ASP A 417 -14.21 26.02 42.59
CA ASP A 417 -13.56 26.38 41.34
C ASP A 417 -13.43 25.14 40.43
N PRO A 418 -13.71 25.23 39.11
CA PRO A 418 -13.36 24.16 38.20
C PRO A 418 -11.87 23.88 38.33
N SER A 419 -11.52 22.60 38.53
CA SER A 419 -10.15 22.16 38.74
C SER A 419 -9.21 22.80 37.72
N ASN A 420 -7.97 23.07 38.13
CA ASN A 420 -6.94 23.58 37.22
C ASN A 420 -6.81 22.70 35.96
N ASN A 421 -7.15 21.41 36.08
CA ASN A 421 -7.20 20.43 35.01
C ASN A 421 -8.28 20.76 33.97
N PHE A 422 -9.54 20.99 34.40
CA PHE A 422 -10.63 21.40 33.48
C PHE A 422 -10.29 22.71 32.75
N ARG A 423 -9.71 23.69 33.47
CA ARG A 423 -9.28 24.96 32.85
C ARG A 423 -8.19 24.76 31.81
N ALA A 424 -7.19 23.91 32.09
CA ALA A 424 -6.10 23.61 31.17
C ALA A 424 -6.59 22.92 29.89
N VAL A 425 -7.45 21.89 30.02
CA VAL A 425 -8.03 21.18 28.87
C VAL A 425 -8.91 22.10 28.03
N LYS A 426 -9.77 22.89 28.68
CA LYS A 426 -10.62 23.87 27.99
C LYS A 426 -9.80 24.90 27.22
N GLN A 427 -8.69 25.37 27.80
CA GLN A 427 -7.79 26.30 27.13
C GLN A 427 -7.09 25.65 25.93
N ALA A 428 -6.65 24.40 26.06
CA ALA A 428 -6.06 23.65 24.95
C ALA A 428 -7.09 23.44 23.81
N ALA A 429 -8.34 23.12 24.13
CA ALA A 429 -9.42 23.01 23.14
C ALA A 429 -9.71 24.36 22.44
N LYS A 430 -9.77 25.46 23.19
CA LYS A 430 -9.93 26.82 22.64
C LYS A 430 -8.78 27.23 21.72
N ASN A 431 -7.55 26.87 22.08
CA ASN A 431 -6.36 27.12 21.29
C ASN A 431 -6.19 26.12 20.14
N ASP A 432 -7.16 25.22 19.97
CA ASP A 432 -7.15 24.22 18.91
C ASP A 432 -5.91 23.30 18.98
N GLU A 433 -5.42 23.02 20.20
CA GLU A 433 -4.21 22.22 20.43
C GLU A 433 -4.48 20.71 20.46
N ILE A 434 -5.74 20.28 20.36
CA ILE A 434 -6.17 18.89 20.48
C ILE A 434 -6.80 18.44 19.15
N CYS A 435 -6.35 17.30 18.62
CA CYS A 435 -7.04 16.59 17.54
C CYS A 435 -7.53 15.25 18.09
N GLY A 436 -8.83 15.15 18.39
CA GLY A 436 -9.41 14.00 19.10
C GLY A 436 -10.60 14.42 19.94
N ARG A 437 -10.64 14.01 21.21
CA ARG A 437 -11.77 14.29 22.11
C ARG A 437 -11.30 14.36 23.56
N PHE A 438 -11.99 15.10 24.41
CA PHE A 438 -11.86 14.93 25.86
C PHE A 438 -13.15 14.42 26.50
N PHE A 439 -12.99 13.70 27.61
CA PHE A 439 -14.03 13.04 28.36
C PHE A 439 -13.95 13.51 29.82
N VAL A 440 -15.12 13.81 30.39
CA VAL A 440 -15.26 14.32 31.75
C VAL A 440 -16.16 13.36 32.50
N ALA A 441 -15.60 12.61 33.45
CA ALA A 441 -16.37 11.70 34.29
C ALA A 441 -17.11 12.49 35.39
N LYS A 442 -18.37 12.12 35.67
CA LYS A 442 -19.21 12.80 36.65
C LYS A 442 -19.93 11.78 37.56
N PRO A 443 -19.74 11.84 38.89
CA PRO A 443 -18.82 12.71 39.62
C PRO A 443 -17.34 12.30 39.50
N ASP A 444 -17.05 11.00 39.38
CA ASP A 444 -15.70 10.46 39.14
C ASP A 444 -15.74 9.25 38.19
N PHE A 445 -14.57 8.76 37.81
CA PHE A 445 -14.43 7.65 36.86
C PHE A 445 -15.22 6.40 37.26
N GLU A 446 -15.25 6.04 38.54
CA GLU A 446 -16.00 4.88 39.02
C GLU A 446 -17.51 5.07 38.86
N MET A 447 -18.07 6.16 39.39
CA MET A 447 -19.52 6.35 39.45
C MET A 447 -20.14 6.70 38.10
N GLU A 448 -19.37 7.30 37.18
CA GLU A 448 -19.83 7.49 35.79
C GLU A 448 -19.94 6.13 35.06
N ASN A 449 -19.00 5.22 35.32
CA ASN A 449 -18.92 3.95 34.59
C ASN A 449 -19.74 2.82 35.21
N PHE A 450 -19.94 2.79 36.54
CA PHE A 450 -20.47 1.63 37.27
C PHE A 450 -21.50 2.03 38.32
N THR A 451 -22.50 1.17 38.52
CA THR A 451 -23.45 1.29 39.64
C THR A 451 -22.89 0.67 40.92
N ILE A 452 -23.45 1.00 42.08
CA ILE A 452 -23.04 0.39 43.36
C ILE A 452 -23.09 -1.16 43.33
N PRO A 453 -24.15 -1.82 42.81
CA PRO A 453 -24.14 -3.28 42.66
C PRO A 453 -23.00 -3.81 41.78
N GLU A 454 -22.66 -3.11 40.70
CA GLU A 454 -21.54 -3.50 39.84
C GLU A 454 -20.20 -3.36 40.58
N LEU A 455 -20.00 -2.25 41.29
CA LEU A 455 -18.80 -2.05 42.10
C LEU A 455 -18.68 -3.06 43.25
N ALA A 456 -19.81 -3.50 43.82
CA ALA A 456 -19.85 -4.56 44.83
C ALA A 456 -19.37 -5.89 44.26
N GLN A 457 -19.85 -6.27 43.07
CA GLN A 457 -19.41 -7.49 42.38
C GLN A 457 -17.91 -7.46 42.05
N ILE A 458 -17.42 -6.32 41.54
CA ILE A 458 -16.00 -6.14 41.23
C ILE A 458 -15.15 -6.24 42.51
N THR A 459 -15.63 -5.64 43.60
CA THR A 459 -14.97 -5.73 44.91
C THR A 459 -14.86 -7.18 45.36
N LEU A 460 -15.95 -7.95 45.29
CA LEU A 460 -15.94 -9.36 45.67
C LEU A 460 -14.96 -10.18 44.84
N GLN A 461 -14.89 -9.96 43.54
CA GLN A 461 -13.93 -10.65 42.68
C GLN A 461 -12.48 -10.44 43.17
N ILE A 462 -12.14 -9.21 43.57
CA ILE A 462 -10.80 -8.89 44.11
C ILE A 462 -10.57 -9.54 45.47
N VAL A 463 -11.59 -9.56 46.32
CA VAL A 463 -11.57 -10.11 47.69
C VAL A 463 -11.41 -11.64 47.68
N GLU A 464 -12.16 -12.32 46.81
CA GLU A 464 -12.11 -13.77 46.61
C GLU A 464 -10.73 -14.20 46.10
N GLU A 465 -10.16 -13.48 45.13
CA GLU A 465 -8.81 -13.75 44.62
C GLU A 465 -7.72 -13.53 45.68
N ASN A 466 -7.99 -12.69 46.69
CA ASN A 466 -7.10 -12.49 47.83
C ASN A 466 -7.37 -13.49 48.98
N GLY A 467 -8.24 -14.49 48.78
CA GLY A 467 -8.51 -15.58 49.72
C GLY A 467 -9.47 -15.22 50.87
N ILE A 468 -10.18 -14.11 50.77
CA ILE A 468 -11.18 -13.70 51.77
C ILE A 468 -12.54 -14.26 51.34
N THR A 469 -13.15 -15.09 52.19
CA THR A 469 -14.42 -15.78 51.91
C THR A 469 -15.50 -15.39 52.91
N GLY A 470 -16.77 -15.35 52.49
CA GLY A 470 -17.92 -15.11 53.37
C GLY A 470 -18.48 -13.68 53.37
N LEU A 471 -18.04 -12.83 52.45
CA LEU A 471 -18.68 -11.55 52.14
C LEU A 471 -19.74 -11.75 51.06
N HIS A 472 -20.94 -11.19 51.24
CA HIS A 472 -21.99 -11.19 50.21
C HIS A 472 -22.11 -9.84 49.52
N PRO A 473 -22.51 -9.79 48.22
CA PRO A 473 -22.65 -8.53 47.49
C PRO A 473 -23.64 -7.57 48.16
N SER A 474 -24.71 -8.12 48.74
CA SER A 474 -25.73 -7.37 49.48
C SER A 474 -25.16 -6.57 50.64
N ASP A 475 -24.14 -7.09 51.33
CA ASP A 475 -23.54 -6.45 52.50
C ASP A 475 -22.73 -5.21 52.08
N ILE A 476 -22.05 -5.31 50.94
CA ILE A 476 -21.31 -4.20 50.32
C ILE A 476 -22.28 -3.15 49.79
N GLU A 477 -23.33 -3.58 49.09
CA GLU A 477 -24.35 -2.69 48.52
C GLU A 477 -25.05 -1.88 49.62
N GLU A 478 -25.42 -2.51 50.75
CA GLU A 478 -26.10 -1.83 51.85
C GLU A 478 -25.24 -0.75 52.49
N VAL A 479 -23.95 -1.04 52.73
CA VAL A 479 -23.00 -0.11 53.35
C VAL A 479 -22.60 1.03 52.39
N ALA A 480 -22.59 0.78 51.09
CA ALA A 480 -22.20 1.75 50.07
C ALA A 480 -23.39 2.44 49.36
N LYS A 481 -24.64 2.20 49.78
CA LYS A 481 -25.86 2.69 49.10
C LYS A 481 -25.90 4.21 48.91
N ASP A 482 -25.30 4.96 49.83
CA ASP A 482 -25.30 6.43 49.86
C ASP A 482 -23.98 7.02 49.33
N ALA A 483 -23.10 6.19 48.75
CA ALA A 483 -21.83 6.66 48.20
C ALA A 483 -22.07 7.38 46.86
N GLU A 484 -21.72 8.66 46.80
CA GLU A 484 -21.82 9.46 45.58
C GLU A 484 -20.51 9.47 44.79
N THR A 485 -19.38 9.11 45.41
CA THR A 485 -18.06 9.04 44.77
C THR A 485 -17.36 7.72 45.06
N GLY A 486 -16.40 7.32 44.22
CA GLY A 486 -15.53 6.17 44.49
C GLY A 486 -14.78 6.30 45.82
N LYS A 487 -14.41 7.52 46.22
CA LYS A 487 -13.78 7.76 47.53
C LYS A 487 -14.72 7.43 48.69
N GLU A 488 -15.99 7.81 48.59
CA GLU A 488 -17.01 7.48 49.58
C GLU A 488 -17.33 5.98 49.58
N PHE A 489 -17.36 5.36 48.39
CA PHE A 489 -17.52 3.92 48.26
C PHE A 489 -16.43 3.16 49.04
N PHE A 490 -15.15 3.48 48.82
CA PHE A 490 -14.05 2.86 49.59
C PHE A 490 -14.09 3.21 51.08
N LYS A 491 -14.52 4.42 51.45
CA LYS A 491 -14.69 4.78 52.86
C LYS A 491 -15.75 3.92 53.53
N SER A 492 -16.87 3.67 52.84
CA SER A 492 -17.94 2.79 53.29
C SER A 492 -17.44 1.33 53.39
N LEU A 493 -16.74 0.81 52.39
CA LEU A 493 -16.19 -0.57 52.44
C LEU A 493 -15.33 -0.84 53.70
N ARG A 494 -14.56 0.15 54.15
CA ARG A 494 -13.69 0.02 55.33
C ARG A 494 -14.46 -0.17 56.64
N THR A 495 -15.75 0.19 56.69
CA THR A 495 -16.59 -0.02 57.89
C THR A 495 -17.08 -1.46 57.99
N LEU A 496 -17.14 -2.19 56.87
CA LEU A 496 -17.69 -3.55 56.79
C LEU A 496 -16.69 -4.61 57.28
N SER A 497 -15.41 -4.50 56.92
CA SER A 497 -14.35 -5.40 57.39
C SER A 497 -12.97 -4.75 57.35
N PRO A 498 -12.11 -4.99 58.36
CA PRO A 498 -10.70 -4.60 58.31
C PRO A 498 -9.95 -5.16 57.10
N ASP A 499 -10.34 -6.33 56.59
CA ASP A 499 -9.66 -6.96 55.44
C ASP A 499 -9.94 -6.22 54.11
N LEU A 500 -11.04 -5.48 54.03
CA LEU A 500 -11.39 -4.61 52.89
C LEU A 500 -10.57 -3.33 52.84
N THR A 501 -9.83 -2.99 53.91
CA THR A 501 -8.90 -1.84 53.91
C THR A 501 -7.73 -2.03 52.93
N ARG A 502 -7.48 -3.26 52.48
CA ARG A 502 -6.45 -3.59 51.48
C ARG A 502 -6.87 -3.28 50.05
N ILE A 503 -8.14 -2.93 49.82
CA ILE A 503 -8.65 -2.52 48.52
C ILE A 503 -8.80 -1.01 48.54
N ASP A 504 -8.14 -0.35 47.59
CA ASP A 504 -8.20 1.10 47.40
C ASP A 504 -8.17 1.42 45.90
N LYS A 505 -8.40 2.69 45.57
CA LYS A 505 -8.15 3.21 44.22
C LYS A 505 -6.70 2.93 43.81
N GLY A 506 -6.47 2.63 42.53
CA GLY A 506 -5.14 2.33 42.01
C GLY A 506 -5.14 1.29 40.88
N GLU A 507 -3.95 0.77 40.57
CA GLU A 507 -3.77 -0.02 39.33
C GLU A 507 -4.60 -1.32 39.30
N LYS A 508 -4.58 -2.07 40.41
CA LYS A 508 -5.35 -3.32 40.51
C LYS A 508 -6.85 -3.04 40.35
N TRP A 509 -7.37 -2.01 40.99
CA TRP A 509 -8.78 -1.62 40.85
C TRP A 509 -9.13 -1.29 39.39
N GLY A 510 -8.33 -0.46 38.73
CA GLY A 510 -8.52 -0.10 37.32
C GLY A 510 -8.58 -1.30 36.37
N GLN A 511 -7.74 -2.31 36.58
CA GLN A 511 -7.73 -3.56 35.80
C GLN A 511 -9.09 -4.28 35.86
N TYR A 512 -9.66 -4.45 37.06
CA TYR A 512 -10.94 -5.16 37.19
C TYR A 512 -12.10 -4.32 36.67
N LEU A 513 -12.07 -3.00 36.84
CA LEU A 513 -13.07 -2.12 36.22
C LEU A 513 -13.11 -2.33 34.70
N MET A 514 -11.95 -2.34 34.03
CA MET A 514 -11.89 -2.60 32.59
C MET A 514 -12.40 -4.01 32.23
N SER A 515 -11.92 -5.05 32.92
CA SER A 515 -12.36 -6.43 32.66
C SER A 515 -13.87 -6.61 32.85
N TYR A 516 -14.45 -5.98 33.87
CA TYR A 516 -15.90 -5.99 34.09
C TYR A 516 -16.64 -5.23 32.98
N ALA A 517 -16.17 -4.04 32.60
CA ALA A 517 -16.79 -3.23 31.54
C ALA A 517 -16.82 -3.95 30.18
N LYS A 518 -15.79 -4.73 29.85
CA LYS A 518 -15.72 -5.54 28.62
C LYS A 518 -16.68 -6.72 28.63
N SER A 519 -16.82 -7.39 29.77
CA SER A 519 -17.70 -8.56 29.92
C SER A 519 -19.17 -8.16 30.06
N HIS A 520 -19.44 -6.92 30.48
CA HIS A 520 -20.79 -6.40 30.74
C HIS A 520 -21.04 -5.04 30.07
N PRO A 521 -21.06 -4.97 28.72
CA PRO A 521 -21.40 -3.74 28.01
C PRO A 521 -22.84 -3.33 28.31
N ARG A 522 -23.10 -2.02 28.49
CA ARG A 522 -24.45 -1.52 28.80
C ARG A 522 -25.34 -1.43 27.57
N SER A 523 -24.75 -1.44 26.38
CA SER A 523 -25.47 -1.28 25.11
C SER A 523 -25.18 -2.45 24.17
N LYS A 524 -26.04 -2.58 23.13
CA LYS A 524 -25.87 -3.60 22.08
C LYS A 524 -24.66 -3.35 21.18
N GLU A 525 -24.19 -2.11 21.11
CA GLU A 525 -23.08 -1.68 20.26
C GLU A 525 -21.98 -1.08 21.14
N PHE A 526 -20.87 -1.79 21.26
CA PHE A 526 -19.75 -1.41 22.12
C PHE A 526 -19.30 0.05 21.89
N GLY A 527 -19.26 0.83 22.97
CA GLY A 527 -18.74 2.19 22.96
C GLY A 527 -19.62 3.24 22.29
N ASN A 528 -20.92 2.97 22.08
CA ASN A 528 -21.88 4.01 21.70
C ASN A 528 -22.20 4.96 22.87
N GLU A 529 -22.94 6.06 22.61
CA GLU A 529 -23.25 7.09 23.63
C GLU A 529 -24.05 6.57 24.84
N LYS A 530 -24.68 5.39 24.73
CA LYS A 530 -25.44 4.75 25.83
C LYS A 530 -24.60 3.76 26.63
N ASP A 531 -23.38 3.48 26.18
CA ASP A 531 -22.46 2.59 26.87
C ASP A 531 -21.64 3.34 27.94
N ARG A 532 -20.85 2.61 28.73
CA ARG A 532 -19.95 3.16 29.75
C ARG A 532 -18.93 4.11 29.12
N LEU A 533 -18.57 5.18 29.84
CA LEU A 533 -17.57 6.16 29.40
C LEU A 533 -16.26 5.48 28.94
N ILE A 534 -15.79 4.49 29.69
CA ILE A 534 -14.59 3.72 29.40
C ILE A 534 -14.67 2.98 28.06
N ASN A 535 -15.83 2.40 27.73
CA ASN A 535 -16.05 1.73 26.44
C ASN A 535 -16.14 2.75 25.30
N GLN A 536 -16.71 3.94 25.54
CA GLN A 536 -16.74 5.03 24.56
C GLN A 536 -15.32 5.53 24.23
N ILE A 537 -14.47 5.68 25.24
CA ILE A 537 -13.05 6.03 25.07
C ILE A 537 -12.36 4.95 24.22
N THR A 538 -12.58 3.68 24.56
CA THR A 538 -11.97 2.54 23.86
C THR A 538 -12.37 2.48 22.39
N ALA A 539 -13.67 2.56 22.10
CA ALA A 539 -14.17 2.54 20.72
C ALA A 539 -13.63 3.73 19.90
N LEU A 540 -13.57 4.92 20.50
CA LEU A 540 -13.02 6.10 19.82
C LEU A 540 -11.52 5.94 19.54
N ALA A 541 -10.75 5.36 20.46
CA ALA A 541 -9.32 5.13 20.25
C ALA A 541 -9.08 4.19 19.06
N TYR A 542 -9.84 3.10 18.94
CA TYR A 542 -9.78 2.21 17.76
C TYR A 542 -10.22 2.92 16.48
N HIS A 543 -11.25 3.76 16.53
CA HIS A 543 -11.67 4.52 15.36
C HIS A 543 -10.58 5.52 14.91
N CYS A 544 -9.97 6.26 15.83
CA CYS A 544 -8.81 7.10 15.54
C CYS A 544 -7.64 6.29 14.94
N CYS A 545 -7.49 5.03 15.35
CA CYS A 545 -6.54 4.09 14.76
C CYS A 545 -6.86 3.66 13.33
N ALA A 546 -7.98 4.04 12.73
CA ALA A 546 -8.32 3.82 11.33
C ALA A 546 -8.49 5.13 10.54
N SER A 547 -8.78 6.25 11.22
CA SER A 547 -9.16 7.53 10.60
C SER A 547 -8.01 8.43 10.15
N SER A 548 -8.24 9.21 9.10
CA SER A 548 -7.27 10.17 8.55
C SER A 548 -7.08 11.38 9.46
N TYR A 549 -5.90 11.53 10.08
CA TYR A 549 -5.59 12.64 10.99
C TYR A 549 -5.78 14.00 10.30
N GLU A 550 -5.25 14.16 9.09
CA GLU A 550 -5.33 15.41 8.33
C GLU A 550 -6.78 15.81 8.02
N VAL A 551 -7.59 14.83 7.60
CA VAL A 551 -8.99 15.07 7.28
C VAL A 551 -9.76 15.45 8.53
N THR A 552 -9.55 14.73 9.65
CA THR A 552 -10.17 15.08 10.93
C THR A 552 -9.75 16.48 11.38
N ARG A 553 -8.46 16.81 11.32
CA ARG A 553 -7.94 18.11 11.74
C ARG A 553 -8.49 19.26 10.90
N LYS A 554 -8.54 19.08 9.58
CA LYS A 554 -9.05 20.06 8.62
C LYS A 554 -10.54 20.31 8.79
N ASN A 555 -11.33 19.27 9.07
CA ASN A 555 -12.78 19.36 9.03
C ASN A 555 -13.43 19.52 10.40
N TYR A 556 -12.71 19.24 11.50
CA TYR A 556 -13.28 19.22 12.84
C TYR A 556 -12.42 19.98 13.86
N LYS A 557 -13.09 20.48 14.89
CA LYS A 557 -12.50 21.09 16.10
C LYS A 557 -13.25 20.59 17.33
N ILE A 558 -12.64 20.66 18.50
CA ILE A 558 -13.29 20.26 19.74
C ILE A 558 -14.10 21.42 20.31
N ASP A 559 -15.31 21.14 20.76
CA ASP A 559 -16.09 22.02 21.61
C ASP A 559 -15.43 22.14 22.99
N PRO A 560 -14.96 23.33 23.42
CA PRO A 560 -14.30 23.50 24.71
C PRO A 560 -15.20 23.24 25.92
N ASP A 561 -16.53 23.23 25.75
CA ASP A 561 -17.48 23.03 26.86
C ASP A 561 -17.91 21.57 27.00
N THR A 562 -18.10 20.87 25.88
CA THR A 562 -18.61 19.49 25.88
C THR A 562 -17.54 18.43 25.57
N GLY A 563 -16.41 18.85 25.00
CA GLY A 563 -15.36 17.96 24.52
C GLY A 563 -15.71 17.20 23.25
N LYS A 564 -16.91 17.36 22.68
CA LYS A 564 -17.32 16.70 21.44
C LYS A 564 -16.65 17.34 20.21
N LEU A 565 -16.48 16.54 19.15
CA LEU A 565 -16.03 17.03 17.85
C LEU A 565 -17.16 17.79 17.15
N LEU A 566 -16.88 19.03 16.74
CA LEU A 566 -17.74 19.87 15.92
C LEU A 566 -17.12 20.04 14.54
N LYS A 567 -17.95 20.05 13.50
CA LYS A 567 -17.50 20.43 12.15
C LYS A 567 -17.03 21.89 12.18
N ARG A 568 -15.91 22.17 11.53
CA ARG A 568 -15.35 23.53 11.43
C ARG A 568 -16.22 24.47 10.62
#